data_AF-W7RNQ8-F1
#
_entry.id   AF-W7RNQ8-F1
#
_cell.length_a   1.000
_cell.length_b   1.000
_cell.length_c   1.000
_cell.angle_alpha   90.00
_cell.angle_beta   90.00
_cell.angle_gamma   90.00
#
_symmetry.space_group_name_H-M   'P 1'
#
loop_
_entity.id
_entity.type
_entity.pdbx_description
1 polymer ?
#
loop_
_entity_poly.entity_id
_entity_poly.type
_entity_poly.pdbx_seq_one_letter_code
_entity_poly.pdbx_strand_id
1 'polypeptide(L)'
;MANEHNHEEELHVQHITVIDENGNEQLCEVIHVHESPEFGKSYVFYSMVGAEEDEDGSVEIFVSSFVPSDNGEDGELTPIETEAEWDMVEDVLNALEDEYED
;
A
#
# COMPACT_ATOMS: atom_id res chain seq x y z
N MET A 1 5.61 -39.26 14.41
CA MET A 1 5.46 -38.08 15.28
C MET A 1 4.98 -36.98 14.35
N ALA A 2 3.84 -36.38 14.70
CA ALA A 2 3.04 -35.57 13.80
C ALA A 2 3.79 -34.31 13.35
N ASN A 3 3.81 -34.06 12.04
CA ASN A 3 4.15 -32.75 11.50
C ASN A 3 2.82 -32.05 11.21
N GLU A 4 2.15 -31.61 12.28
CA GLU A 4 1.01 -30.73 12.21
C GLU A 4 1.56 -29.32 11.93
N HIS A 5 1.85 -29.03 10.65
CA HIS A 5 1.89 -27.65 10.20
C HIS A 5 0.45 -27.13 10.23
N ASN A 6 0.11 -26.53 11.36
CA ASN A 6 -1.03 -25.65 11.47
C ASN A 6 -0.73 -24.45 10.55
N HIS A 7 -1.16 -24.53 9.29
CA HIS A 7 -1.32 -23.35 8.45
C HIS A 7 -2.64 -22.72 8.88
N GLU A 8 -2.62 -22.15 10.07
CA GLU A 8 -3.45 -21.00 10.39
C GLU A 8 -3.27 -20.04 9.21
N GLU A 9 -4.37 -19.75 8.50
CA GLU A 9 -4.41 -18.72 7.48
C GLU A 9 -3.99 -17.41 8.16
N GLU A 10 -2.68 -17.17 8.21
CA GLU A 10 -2.12 -15.86 8.49
C GLU A 10 -2.77 -14.99 7.43
N LEU A 11 -3.64 -14.06 7.84
CA LEU A 11 -4.01 -12.95 6.98
C LEU A 11 -2.66 -12.38 6.52
N HIS A 12 -2.33 -12.54 5.24
CA HIS A 12 -1.08 -12.03 4.70
C HIS A 12 -1.20 -10.50 4.65
N VAL A 13 -1.10 -9.86 5.82
CA VAL A 13 -1.01 -8.41 5.92
C VAL A 13 0.35 -8.06 5.33
N GLN A 14 0.31 -7.49 4.13
CA GLN A 14 1.50 -7.22 3.35
C GLN A 14 2.17 -5.98 3.94
N HIS A 15 3.27 -6.16 4.66
CA HIS A 15 4.06 -5.05 5.15
C HIS A 15 5.17 -4.70 4.15
N ILE A 16 5.41 -3.40 3.99
CA ILE A 16 6.52 -2.88 3.20
C ILE A 16 7.39 -1.99 4.10
N THR A 17 8.70 -2.03 3.88
CA THR A 17 9.63 -1.08 4.48
C THR A 17 9.88 0.04 3.49
N VAL A 18 9.37 1.23 3.79
CA VAL A 18 9.60 2.43 2.98
C VAL A 18 10.82 3.14 3.55
N ILE A 19 11.80 3.42 2.68
CA ILE A 19 13.00 4.16 3.04
C ILE A 19 12.85 5.59 2.52
N ASP A 20 12.84 6.54 3.43
CA ASP A 20 12.76 7.97 3.09
C ASP A 20 14.12 8.52 2.60
N GLU A 21 14.13 9.72 2.02
CA GLU A 21 15.34 10.45 1.57
C GLU A 21 16.43 10.58 2.65
N ASN A 22 16.03 10.56 3.93
CA ASN A 22 16.95 10.62 5.07
C ASN A 22 17.58 9.27 5.43
N GLY A 23 17.19 8.18 4.75
CA GLY A 23 17.60 6.80 5.08
C GLY A 23 16.88 6.22 6.29
N ASN A 24 15.76 6.82 6.71
CA ASN A 24 14.92 6.30 7.78
C ASN A 24 14.02 5.19 7.21
N GLU A 25 14.02 4.05 7.88
CA GLU A 25 13.15 2.92 7.56
C GLU A 25 11.82 3.07 8.31
N GLN A 26 10.73 3.18 7.56
CA GLN A 26 9.37 3.20 8.10
C GLN A 26 8.65 1.91 7.71
N LEU A 27 8.07 1.25 8.70
CA LEU A 27 7.24 0.08 8.47
C LEU A 27 5.83 0.55 8.11
N CYS A 28 5.35 0.15 6.94
CA CYS A 28 4.03 0.48 6.44
C CYS A 28 3.23 -0.78 6.17
N GLU A 29 1.92 -0.68 6.40
CA GLU A 29 0.95 -1.73 6.09
C GLU A 29 0.29 -1.42 4.76
N VAL A 30 0.37 -2.35 3.80
CA VAL A 30 -0.29 -2.22 2.51
C VAL A 30 -1.76 -2.58 2.67
N ILE A 31 -2.61 -1.61 2.38
CA ILE A 31 -4.06 -1.72 2.42
C ILE A 31 -4.57 -2.24 1.07
N HIS A 32 -4.06 -1.68 -0.03
CA HIS A 32 -4.49 -2.04 -1.39
C HIS A 32 -3.36 -1.84 -2.41
N VAL A 33 -3.37 -2.65 -3.47
CA VAL A 33 -2.45 -2.50 -4.62
C VAL A 33 -3.28 -2.46 -5.88
N HIS A 34 -3.21 -1.34 -6.60
CA HIS A 34 -3.89 -1.15 -7.87
C HIS A 34 -2.87 -1.14 -9.01
N GLU A 35 -2.94 -2.11 -9.91
CA GLU A 35 -2.10 -2.12 -11.11
C GLU A 35 -2.71 -1.24 -12.19
N SER A 36 -2.03 -0.16 -12.60
CA SER A 36 -2.48 0.65 -13.73
C SER A 36 -1.75 0.25 -15.01
N PRO A 37 -2.40 -0.50 -15.92
CA PRO A 37 -1.83 -0.80 -17.22
C PRO A 37 -1.67 0.44 -18.11
N GLU A 38 -2.41 1.53 -17.81
CA GLU A 38 -2.35 2.78 -18.58
C GLU A 38 -1.03 3.54 -18.34
N PHE A 39 -0.58 3.58 -17.09
CA PHE A 39 0.70 4.19 -16.72
C PHE A 39 1.87 3.19 -16.73
N GLY A 40 1.57 1.89 -16.77
CA GLY A 40 2.58 0.83 -16.67
C GLY A 40 3.25 0.78 -15.29
N LYS A 41 2.52 1.21 -14.25
CA LYS A 41 2.98 1.26 -12.86
C LYS A 41 1.92 0.67 -11.94
N SER A 42 2.33 0.21 -10.77
CA SER A 42 1.40 -0.17 -9.70
C SER A 42 1.24 0.98 -8.73
N TYR A 43 0.08 1.13 -8.11
CA TYR A 43 -0.24 2.16 -7.12
C TYR A 43 -0.50 1.44 -5.81
N VAL A 44 0.35 1.69 -4.82
CA VAL A 44 0.30 1.02 -3.54
C VAL A 44 -0.27 1.99 -2.53
N PHE A 45 -1.37 1.58 -1.91
CA PHE A 45 -2.05 2.28 -0.82
C PHE A 45 -1.56 1.68 0.49
N TYR A 46 -0.97 2.49 1.35
CA TYR A 46 -0.38 2.03 2.60
C TYR A 46 -0.51 3.07 3.70
N SER A 47 -0.60 2.62 4.94
CA SER A 47 -0.54 3.48 6.13
C SER A 47 0.71 3.16 6.94
N MET A 48 1.14 4.08 7.79
CA MET A 48 2.22 3.77 8.74
C MET A 48 1.71 2.79 9.78
N VAL A 49 2.50 1.75 10.09
CA VAL A 49 2.12 0.80 11.13
C VAL A 49 2.04 1.54 12.47
N GLY A 50 0.86 1.50 13.09
CA GLY A 50 0.59 2.23 14.33
C GLY A 50 0.35 3.73 14.14
N ALA A 51 -0.03 4.16 12.93
CA ALA A 51 -0.62 5.48 12.72
C ALA A 51 -1.80 5.68 13.68
N GLU A 52 -1.82 6.82 14.35
CA GLU A 52 -2.94 7.19 15.22
C GLU A 52 -4.12 7.62 14.33
N GLU A 53 -5.31 7.17 14.70
CA GLU A 53 -6.54 7.67 14.11
C GLU A 53 -6.74 9.13 14.54
N ASP A 54 -7.14 9.99 13.61
CA ASP A 54 -7.40 11.39 13.92
C ASP A 54 -8.68 11.55 14.77
N GLU A 55 -9.08 12.78 15.12
CA GLU A 55 -10.25 13.03 16.00
C GLU A 55 -11.57 12.43 15.47
N ASP A 56 -11.64 12.18 14.15
CA ASP A 56 -12.77 11.57 13.46
C ASP A 56 -12.66 10.03 13.32
N GLY A 57 -11.56 9.42 13.79
CA GLY A 57 -11.30 7.99 13.59
C GLY A 57 -10.68 7.65 12.23
N SER A 58 -10.22 8.64 11.47
CA SER A 58 -9.64 8.43 10.14
C SER A 58 -8.13 8.16 10.23
N VAL A 59 -7.64 7.19 9.47
CA VAL A 59 -6.20 6.93 9.30
C VAL A 59 -5.68 7.61 8.04
N GLU A 60 -4.50 8.21 8.11
CA GLU A 60 -3.83 8.76 6.93
C GLU A 60 -3.32 7.63 6.02
N ILE A 61 -3.93 7.52 4.83
CA ILE A 61 -3.50 6.61 3.77
C ILE A 61 -2.55 7.35 2.83
N PHE A 62 -1.38 6.77 2.61
CA PHE A 62 -0.42 7.24 1.62
C PHE A 62 -0.54 6.41 0.35
N VAL A 63 -0.36 7.07 -0.79
CA VAL A 63 -0.38 6.40 -2.10
C VAL A 63 0.88 6.78 -2.85
N SER A 64 1.62 5.76 -3.28
CA SER A 64 2.81 5.93 -4.12
C SER A 64 2.75 4.99 -5.32
N SER A 65 3.31 5.45 -6.45
CA SER A 65 3.49 4.57 -7.59
C SER A 65 4.72 3.70 -7.38
N PHE A 66 4.55 2.40 -7.51
CA PHE A 66 5.57 1.37 -7.40
C PHE A 66 5.99 0.90 -8.79
N VAL A 67 7.30 0.90 -9.01
CA VAL A 67 7.93 0.32 -10.20
C VAL A 67 8.90 -0.77 -9.75
N PRO A 68 8.66 -2.05 -10.11
CA PRO A 68 9.59 -3.11 -9.77
C PRO A 68 10.92 -2.92 -10.50
N SER A 69 12.02 -3.21 -9.81
CA SER A 69 13.35 -3.25 -10.39
C SER A 69 13.54 -4.49 -11.27
N ASP A 70 14.55 -4.48 -12.14
CA ASP A 70 14.85 -5.55 -13.11
C ASP A 70 15.08 -6.91 -12.43
N ASN A 71 15.53 -6.91 -11.17
CA ASN A 71 15.75 -8.12 -10.37
C ASN A 71 14.47 -8.67 -9.71
N GLY A 72 13.39 -7.89 -9.67
CA GLY A 72 12.11 -8.29 -9.05
C GLY A 72 12.11 -8.45 -7.53
N GLU A 73 13.25 -8.26 -6.86
CA GLU A 73 13.39 -8.33 -5.39
C GLU A 73 13.13 -6.97 -4.72
N ASP A 74 13.37 -5.88 -5.43
CA ASP A 74 13.24 -4.50 -4.97
C ASP A 74 12.37 -3.70 -5.95
N GLY A 75 11.87 -2.53 -5.52
CA GLY A 75 11.22 -1.57 -6.41
C GLY A 75 11.37 -0.14 -5.92
N GLU A 76 11.08 0.79 -6.82
CA GLU A 76 11.12 2.22 -6.53
C GLU A 76 9.68 2.69 -6.25
N LEU A 77 9.48 3.31 -5.08
CA LEU A 77 8.26 4.03 -4.76
C LEU A 77 8.48 5.50 -5.08
N THR A 78 7.67 6.04 -5.99
CA THR A 78 7.69 7.46 -6.34
C THR A 78 6.35 8.09 -6.00
N PRO A 79 6.36 9.34 -5.50
CA PRO A 79 5.12 10.07 -5.26
C PRO A 79 4.36 10.30 -6.57
N ILE A 80 3.06 10.50 -6.46
CA ILE A 80 2.18 10.80 -7.59
C ILE A 80 2.25 12.30 -7.88
N GLU A 81 2.66 12.64 -9.10
CA GLU A 81 2.85 14.03 -9.51
C GLU A 81 1.80 14.54 -10.50
N THR A 82 1.04 13.64 -11.15
CA THR A 82 0.13 14.02 -12.23
C THR A 82 -1.34 13.96 -11.82
N GLU A 83 -2.13 14.92 -12.31
CA GLU A 83 -3.58 14.97 -12.04
C GLU A 83 -4.31 13.71 -12.53
N ALA A 84 -3.88 13.11 -13.63
CA ALA A 84 -4.51 11.90 -14.17
C ALA A 84 -4.30 10.67 -13.27
N GLU A 85 -3.14 10.58 -12.61
CA GLU A 85 -2.90 9.53 -11.63
C GLU A 85 -3.69 9.78 -10.34
N TRP A 86 -3.79 11.04 -9.90
CA TRP A 86 -4.61 11.41 -8.74
C TRP A 86 -6.10 11.13 -8.97
N ASP A 87 -6.65 11.43 -10.13
CA ASP A 87 -8.05 11.15 -10.50
C ASP A 87 -8.37 9.65 -10.37
N MET A 88 -7.45 8.79 -10.81
CA MET A 88 -7.58 7.34 -10.65
C MET A 88 -7.44 6.89 -9.19
N VAL A 89 -6.52 7.48 -8.43
CA VAL A 89 -6.37 7.19 -6.99
C VAL A 89 -7.62 7.58 -6.21
N GLU A 90 -8.24 8.72 -6.54
CA GLU A 90 -9.51 9.12 -5.95
C GLU A 90 -10.62 8.13 -6.29
N ASP A 91 -10.71 7.66 -7.55
CA ASP A 91 -11.70 6.64 -7.94
C ASP A 91 -11.54 5.34 -7.15
N VAL A 92 -10.29 4.87 -6.99
CA VAL A 92 -9.98 3.68 -6.20
C VAL A 92 -10.26 3.89 -4.71
N LEU A 93 -9.91 5.05 -4.13
CA LEU A 93 -10.21 5.36 -2.73
C LEU A 93 -11.71 5.37 -2.46
N ASN A 94 -12.50 6.06 -3.31
CA ASN A 94 -13.95 6.09 -3.17
C ASN A 94 -14.53 4.66 -3.24
N ALA A 95 -14.01 3.81 -4.11
CA ALA A 95 -14.43 2.42 -4.21
C ALA A 95 -14.05 1.58 -2.97
N LEU A 96 -12.88 1.85 -2.36
CA LEU A 96 -12.48 1.22 -1.10
C LEU A 96 -13.37 1.67 0.05
N GLU A 97 -13.65 2.96 0.19
CA GLU A 97 -14.56 3.49 1.22
C GLU A 97 -15.95 2.84 1.12
N ASP A 98 -16.50 2.74 -0.09
CA ASP A 98 -17.80 2.05 -0.33
C ASP A 98 -17.74 0.55 0.05
N GLU A 99 -16.60 -0.11 -0.14
CA GLU A 99 -16.40 -1.52 0.27
C GLU A 99 -16.33 -1.69 1.80
N TYR A 100 -15.76 -0.71 2.53
CA TYR A 100 -15.64 -0.76 3.99
C TYR A 100 -16.88 -0.24 4.74
N GLU A 101 -17.83 0.42 4.07
CA GLU A 101 -19.08 0.92 4.66
C GLU A 101 -20.22 -0.14 4.75
N ASP A 102 -20.03 -1.39 4.26
CA ASP A 102 -21.03 -2.49 4.30
C ASP A 102 -20.75 -3.59 5.35
#